data_AF-A0A1D1WC50-F1
#
_entry.id   AF-A0A1D1WC50-F1
#
_cell.length_a   1.000
_cell.length_b   1.000
_cell.length_c   1.000
_cell.angle_alpha   90.00
_cell.angle_beta   90.00
_cell.angle_gamma   90.00
#
_symmetry.space_group_name_H-M   'P 1'
#
loop_
_entity.id
_entity.type
_entity.pdbx_description
1 polymer ?
#
loop_
_entity_poly.entity_id
_entity_poly.type
_entity_poly.pdbx_seq_one_letter_code
_entity_poly.pdbx_strand_id
1 'polypeptide(L)'
;METELVELLKACCDMGIPLNRYHCYQLFSEVAVELGLPNIACNAQSFRSFLDRHDEISLRITHASNRKQDREWTAEVCEEYISKLQKLYDEGFLNTPEQVWNLDETTFDTTNLFDRMVGRKGMKQIPSQYNGTAKECVTVLPCGNAAGLQLKLLALYSGKLHLKSRLEDTFNMCYHAVNESGYMDQLIFANYIKEVVFHEVTAVLVSFAYIVVRRRTISGAIVKIVLKNEDACDVSRHARYD
;
A
#
# COMPACT_ATOMS: atom_id res chain seq x y z
N MET A 1 -31.46 -27.43 5.72
CA MET A 1 -30.17 -27.65 6.41
C MET A 1 -28.98 -27.12 5.62
N GLU A 2 -28.43 -27.81 4.61
CA GLU A 2 -27.25 -27.27 3.89
C GLU A 2 -27.55 -25.91 3.24
N THR A 3 -28.73 -25.73 2.65
CA THR A 3 -29.17 -24.44 2.09
C THR A 3 -29.23 -23.31 3.13
N GLU A 4 -29.66 -23.59 4.36
CA GLU A 4 -29.69 -22.59 5.45
C GLU A 4 -28.28 -22.21 5.91
N LEU A 5 -27.35 -23.17 5.93
CA LEU A 5 -25.93 -22.90 6.18
C LEU A 5 -25.35 -22.04 5.06
N VAL A 6 -25.70 -22.29 3.81
CA VAL A 6 -25.29 -21.46 2.67
C VAL A 6 -25.81 -20.03 2.82
N GLU A 7 -27.09 -19.85 3.15
CA GLU A 7 -27.68 -18.52 3.36
C GLU A 7 -27.06 -17.78 4.55
N LEU A 8 -26.75 -18.48 5.63
CA LEU A 8 -26.01 -17.91 6.77
C LEU A 8 -24.60 -17.45 6.34
N LEU A 9 -23.88 -18.26 5.58
CA LEU A 9 -22.55 -17.91 5.09
C LEU A 9 -22.58 -16.69 4.14
N LYS A 10 -23.60 -16.60 3.27
CA LYS A 10 -23.83 -15.43 2.42
C LYS A 10 -24.11 -14.19 3.26
N ALA A 11 -25.03 -14.27 4.23
CA ALA A 11 -25.36 -13.16 5.12
C ALA A 11 -24.13 -12.67 5.91
N CYS A 12 -23.31 -13.58 6.44
CA CYS A 12 -22.05 -13.23 7.09
C CYS A 12 -21.08 -12.49 6.13
N CYS A 13 -21.01 -12.92 4.87
CA CYS A 13 -20.21 -12.26 3.84
C CYS A 13 -20.72 -10.84 3.54
N ASP A 14 -22.02 -10.68 3.32
CA ASP A 14 -22.66 -9.41 3.01
C ASP A 14 -22.56 -8.40 4.17
N MET A 15 -22.54 -8.89 5.41
CA MET A 15 -22.30 -8.08 6.62
C MET A 15 -20.82 -7.70 6.83
N GLY A 16 -19.91 -8.18 5.99
CA GLY A 16 -18.47 -7.94 6.12
C GLY A 16 -17.81 -8.70 7.27
N ILE A 17 -18.42 -9.80 7.73
CA ILE A 17 -17.90 -10.70 8.76
C ILE A 17 -17.75 -12.12 8.18
N PRO A 18 -16.91 -12.31 7.14
CA PRO A 18 -16.77 -13.61 6.50
C PRO A 18 -16.16 -14.64 7.46
N LEU A 19 -16.74 -15.84 7.48
CA LEU A 19 -16.22 -16.95 8.26
C LEU A 19 -15.07 -17.63 7.53
N ASN A 20 -13.92 -17.76 8.20
CA ASN A 20 -12.81 -18.54 7.67
C ASN A 20 -13.11 -20.05 7.81
N ARG A 21 -12.31 -20.87 7.13
CA ARG A 21 -12.44 -22.34 7.13
C ARG A 21 -12.52 -22.94 8.53
N TYR A 22 -11.78 -22.42 9.50
CA TYR A 22 -11.77 -22.91 10.87
C TYR A 22 -13.10 -22.64 11.57
N HIS A 23 -13.63 -21.41 11.45
CA HIS A 23 -14.95 -21.06 12.01
C HIS A 23 -16.07 -21.88 11.36
N CYS A 24 -16.00 -22.14 10.05
CA CYS A 24 -16.97 -23.00 9.37
C CYS A 24 -16.95 -24.44 9.90
N TYR A 25 -15.77 -24.98 10.25
CA TYR A 25 -15.67 -26.33 10.82
C TYR A 25 -16.36 -26.41 12.18
N GLN A 26 -16.15 -25.41 13.03
CA GLN A 26 -16.78 -25.35 14.36
C GLN A 26 -18.30 -25.25 14.22
N LEU A 27 -18.77 -24.28 13.44
CA LEU A 27 -20.20 -24.06 13.19
C LEU A 27 -20.88 -25.31 12.64
N PHE A 28 -20.30 -25.96 11.62
CA PHE A 28 -20.92 -27.14 11.00
C PHE A 28 -20.94 -28.33 11.97
N SER A 29 -19.92 -28.45 12.82
CA SER A 29 -19.88 -29.51 13.82
C SER A 29 -20.89 -29.29 14.94
N GLU A 30 -21.06 -28.04 15.40
CA GLU A 30 -22.07 -27.66 16.39
C GLU A 30 -23.49 -27.92 15.88
N VAL A 31 -23.80 -27.50 14.65
CA VAL A 31 -25.11 -27.78 14.02
C VAL A 31 -25.34 -29.29 13.88
N ALA A 32 -24.30 -30.06 13.57
CA ALA A 32 -24.41 -31.52 13.51
C ALA A 32 -24.68 -32.17 14.88
N VAL A 33 -24.12 -31.63 15.98
CA VAL A 33 -24.45 -32.05 17.35
C VAL A 33 -25.91 -31.79 17.67
N GLU A 34 -26.38 -30.56 17.43
CA GLU A 34 -27.74 -30.14 17.78
C GLU A 34 -28.80 -30.95 17.03
N LEU A 35 -28.52 -31.31 15.78
CA LEU A 35 -29.40 -32.13 14.96
C LEU A 35 -29.27 -33.64 15.22
N GLY A 36 -28.41 -34.05 16.16
CA GLY A 36 -28.23 -35.46 16.53
C GLY A 36 -27.66 -36.32 15.40
N LEU A 37 -26.86 -35.73 14.50
CA LEU A 37 -26.31 -36.45 13.36
C LEU A 37 -25.21 -37.44 13.80
N PRO A 38 -25.11 -38.62 13.16
CA PRO A 38 -24.11 -39.63 13.53
C PRO A 38 -22.68 -39.19 13.21
N ASN A 39 -22.51 -38.29 12.23
CA ASN A 39 -21.22 -37.72 11.88
C ASN A 39 -21.19 -36.25 12.25
N ILE A 40 -20.51 -35.96 13.35
CA ILE A 40 -20.48 -34.65 13.98
C ILE A 40 -19.28 -33.82 13.50
N ALA A 41 -18.21 -34.47 13.03
CA ALA A 41 -16.97 -33.78 12.72
C ALA A 41 -16.93 -33.26 11.28
N CYS A 42 -16.88 -31.94 11.12
CA CYS A 42 -16.54 -31.32 9.84
C CYS A 42 -15.02 -31.32 9.62
N ASN A 43 -14.56 -31.97 8.56
CA ASN A 43 -13.16 -32.02 8.15
C ASN A 43 -12.95 -31.40 6.77
N ALA A 44 -11.70 -31.31 6.32
CA ALA A 44 -11.38 -30.69 5.03
C ALA A 44 -12.07 -31.35 3.83
N GLN A 45 -12.27 -32.67 3.88
CA GLN A 45 -12.91 -33.41 2.80
C GLN A 45 -14.43 -33.16 2.77
N SER A 46 -15.09 -33.18 3.94
CA SER A 46 -16.53 -32.90 4.02
C SER A 46 -16.83 -31.45 3.66
N PHE A 47 -15.98 -30.50 4.07
CA PHE A 47 -16.13 -29.10 3.73
C PHE A 47 -15.89 -28.83 2.24
N ARG A 48 -14.88 -29.47 1.63
CA ARG A 48 -14.68 -29.39 0.17
C ARG A 48 -15.88 -29.96 -0.59
N SER A 49 -16.38 -31.12 -0.17
CA SER A 49 -17.55 -31.74 -0.79
C SER A 49 -18.81 -30.88 -0.62
N PHE A 50 -18.93 -30.12 0.47
CA PHE A 50 -20.00 -29.13 0.66
C PHE A 50 -19.86 -27.98 -0.35
N LEU A 51 -18.68 -27.38 -0.49
CA LEU A 51 -18.46 -26.32 -1.50
C LEU A 51 -18.66 -26.82 -2.94
N ASP A 52 -18.27 -28.06 -3.24
CA ASP A 52 -18.49 -28.64 -4.57
C ASP A 52 -19.97 -28.88 -4.88
N ARG A 53 -20.83 -29.01 -3.85
CA ARG A 53 -22.30 -29.15 -4.00
C ARG A 53 -23.04 -27.81 -4.13
N HIS A 54 -22.43 -26.72 -3.67
CA HIS A 54 -23.02 -25.37 -3.61
C HIS A 54 -22.09 -24.40 -4.34
N ASP A 55 -22.21 -24.35 -5.67
CA ASP A 55 -21.34 -23.56 -6.54
C ASP A 55 -21.54 -22.04 -6.41
N GLU A 56 -22.61 -21.62 -5.73
CA GLU A 56 -22.87 -20.24 -5.34
C GLU A 56 -21.91 -19.69 -4.27
N ILE A 57 -21.16 -20.56 -3.56
CA ILE A 57 -20.22 -20.15 -2.51
C ILE A 57 -18.82 -20.71 -2.77
N SER A 58 -17.80 -19.90 -2.45
CA SER A 58 -16.40 -20.29 -2.66
C SER A 58 -15.48 -19.66 -1.63
N LEU A 59 -14.34 -20.31 -1.38
CA LEU A 59 -13.29 -19.72 -0.57
C LEU A 59 -12.61 -18.59 -1.33
N ARG A 60 -12.60 -17.40 -0.74
CA ARG A 60 -11.93 -16.20 -1.26
C ARG A 60 -10.94 -15.67 -0.24
N ILE A 61 -9.91 -14.97 -0.74
CA ILE A 61 -8.99 -14.22 0.10
C ILE A 61 -9.65 -12.88 0.40
N THR A 62 -9.86 -12.57 1.68
CA THR A 62 -10.39 -11.27 2.09
C THR A 62 -9.34 -10.20 1.83
N HIS A 63 -9.71 -9.11 1.17
CA HIS A 63 -8.90 -7.91 1.20
C HIS A 63 -9.05 -7.25 2.57
N ALA A 64 -7.94 -6.99 3.25
CA ALA A 64 -7.94 -6.21 4.47
C ALA A 64 -8.16 -4.74 4.11
N SER A 65 -9.40 -4.34 3.89
CA SER A 65 -9.77 -2.94 3.76
C SER A 65 -9.83 -2.30 5.15
N ASN A 66 -9.40 -1.06 5.26
CA ASN A 66 -9.47 -0.33 6.52
C ASN A 66 -10.91 0.16 6.72
N ARG A 67 -11.61 -0.41 7.71
CA ARG A 67 -13.01 -0.06 8.02
C ARG A 67 -13.28 1.44 8.17
N LYS A 68 -12.27 2.25 8.55
CA LYS A 68 -12.41 3.71 8.59
C LYS A 68 -12.43 4.31 7.18
N GLN A 69 -11.51 3.89 6.31
CA GLN A 69 -11.46 4.30 4.90
C GLN A 69 -12.73 3.89 4.15
N ASP A 70 -13.24 2.68 4.41
CA ASP A 70 -14.47 2.20 3.77
C ASP A 70 -15.71 3.02 4.16
N ARG A 71 -15.72 3.62 5.37
CA ARG A 71 -16.81 4.50 5.83
C ARG A 71 -16.70 5.92 5.27
N GLU A 72 -15.49 6.35 4.97
CA GLU A 72 -15.21 7.64 4.34
C GLU A 72 -15.56 7.61 2.84
N TRP A 73 -15.56 6.43 2.22
CA TRP A 73 -15.92 6.23 0.82
C TRP A 73 -17.44 6.15 0.62
N THR A 74 -18.11 7.31 0.55
CA THR A 74 -19.54 7.40 0.22
C THR A 74 -19.76 7.57 -1.29
N ALA A 75 -21.01 7.41 -1.76
CA ALA A 75 -21.34 7.64 -3.16
C ALA A 75 -21.01 9.08 -3.59
N GLU A 76 -21.27 10.05 -2.72
CA GLU A 76 -20.98 11.47 -2.95
C GLU A 76 -19.48 11.71 -3.10
N VAL A 77 -18.66 11.10 -2.23
CA VAL A 77 -17.18 11.18 -2.32
C VAL A 77 -16.69 10.53 -3.61
N CYS A 78 -17.29 9.42 -4.02
CA CYS A 78 -16.97 8.74 -5.28
C CYS A 78 -17.32 9.63 -6.50
N GLU A 79 -18.48 10.26 -6.51
CA GLU A 79 -18.89 11.19 -7.57
C GLU A 79 -17.98 12.42 -7.62
N GLU A 80 -17.62 12.98 -6.47
CA GLU A 80 -16.66 14.09 -6.38
C GLU A 80 -15.28 13.68 -6.93
N TYR A 81 -14.82 12.48 -6.58
CA TYR A 81 -13.57 11.90 -7.08
C TYR A 81 -13.59 11.76 -8.61
N ILE A 82 -14.66 11.17 -9.15
CA ILE A 82 -14.84 10.99 -10.60
C ILE A 82 -14.90 12.35 -11.30
N SER A 83 -15.63 13.33 -10.75
CA SER A 83 -15.72 14.68 -11.30
C SER A 83 -14.35 15.38 -11.34
N LYS A 84 -13.54 15.25 -10.28
CA LYS A 84 -12.15 15.76 -10.25
C LYS A 84 -11.28 15.10 -11.32
N LEU A 85 -11.38 13.78 -11.48
CA LEU A 85 -10.65 13.06 -12.53
C LEU A 85 -11.08 13.49 -13.93
N GLN A 86 -12.38 13.65 -14.16
CA GLN A 86 -12.91 14.11 -15.45
C GLN A 86 -12.37 15.51 -15.78
N LYS A 87 -12.37 16.42 -14.81
CA LYS A 87 -11.80 17.76 -15.00
C LYS A 87 -10.31 17.70 -15.37
N LEU A 88 -9.51 16.88 -14.67
CA LEU A 88 -8.09 16.69 -14.99
C LEU A 88 -7.91 16.10 -16.38
N TYR A 89 -8.74 15.13 -16.76
CA TYR A 89 -8.76 14.54 -18.09
C TYR A 89 -9.03 15.59 -19.18
N ASP A 90 -10.06 16.42 -18.99
CA ASP A 90 -10.44 17.49 -19.93
C ASP A 90 -9.33 18.56 -20.05
N GLU A 91 -8.59 18.81 -18.97
CA GLU A 91 -7.40 19.68 -18.96
C GLU A 91 -6.16 19.03 -19.63
N GLY A 92 -6.26 17.78 -20.08
CA GLY A 92 -5.19 17.07 -20.77
C GLY A 92 -4.15 16.43 -19.85
N PHE A 93 -4.48 16.17 -18.59
CA PHE A 93 -3.59 15.51 -17.61
C PHE A 93 -2.97 14.21 -18.14
N LEU A 94 -3.72 13.41 -18.90
CA LEU A 94 -3.24 12.15 -19.48
C LEU A 94 -2.56 12.30 -20.86
N ASN A 95 -2.64 13.49 -21.48
CA ASN A 95 -2.13 13.69 -22.84
C ASN A 95 -0.62 13.90 -22.88
N THR A 96 -0.01 14.29 -21.75
CA THR A 96 1.42 14.59 -21.65
C THR A 96 2.05 13.78 -20.51
N PRO A 97 2.37 12.50 -20.73
CA PRO A 97 2.90 11.62 -19.66
C PRO A 97 4.21 12.13 -19.03
N GLU A 98 4.98 12.95 -19.75
CA GLU A 98 6.20 13.59 -19.25
C GLU A 98 5.93 14.59 -18.12
N GLN A 99 4.71 15.13 -18.05
CA GLN A 99 4.30 16.14 -17.07
C GLN A 99 3.74 15.53 -15.78
N VAL A 100 3.43 14.23 -15.75
CA VAL A 100 2.83 13.56 -14.60
C VAL A 100 3.90 12.84 -13.81
N TRP A 101 4.24 13.36 -12.63
CA TRP A 101 5.26 12.83 -11.73
C TRP A 101 4.62 12.16 -10.53
N ASN A 102 5.05 10.94 -10.19
CA ASN A 102 4.59 10.21 -9.03
C ASN A 102 5.71 10.08 -7.99
N LEU A 103 5.38 10.42 -6.74
CA LEU A 103 6.23 10.27 -5.57
C LEU A 103 5.46 9.45 -4.53
N ASP A 104 5.88 8.21 -4.32
CA ASP A 104 5.25 7.29 -3.36
C ASP A 104 6.29 6.66 -2.44
N GLU A 105 6.00 6.64 -1.14
CA GLU A 105 6.92 6.20 -0.09
C GLU A 105 6.78 4.69 0.12
N THR A 106 7.88 3.97 -0.01
CA THR A 106 7.97 2.55 0.34
C THR A 106 9.02 2.33 1.42
N THR A 107 8.87 1.27 2.18
CA THR A 107 9.73 0.96 3.31
C THR A 107 10.26 -0.45 3.15
N PHE A 108 11.58 -0.59 3.20
CA PHE A 108 12.26 -1.88 3.11
C PHE A 108 12.87 -2.24 4.46
N ASP A 109 12.47 -3.38 4.99
CA ASP A 109 13.17 -4.00 6.12
C ASP A 109 14.39 -4.75 5.58
N THR A 110 15.60 -4.34 5.97
CA THR A 110 16.84 -5.01 5.52
C THR A 110 17.20 -6.22 6.39
N THR A 111 16.39 -6.52 7.40
CA THR A 111 16.52 -7.78 8.14
C THR A 111 16.11 -8.92 7.23
N ASN A 112 17.05 -9.81 6.93
CA ASN A 112 16.79 -11.09 6.27
C ASN A 112 15.71 -11.85 7.05
N LEU A 113 14.46 -11.82 6.59
CA LEU A 113 13.49 -12.85 6.92
C LEU A 113 14.00 -14.11 6.22
N PHE A 114 14.62 -15.01 6.97
CA PHE A 114 14.96 -16.33 6.45
C PHE A 114 13.64 -17.04 6.12
N ASP A 115 13.22 -16.95 4.87
CA ASP A 115 11.87 -17.27 4.41
C ASP A 115 11.54 -18.77 4.52
N ARG A 116 12.58 -19.63 4.61
CA ARG A 116 12.46 -21.08 4.89
C ARG A 116 13.65 -21.56 5.71
N MET A 117 13.41 -22.02 6.94
CA MET A 117 14.42 -22.65 7.78
C MET A 117 14.01 -24.07 8.17
N VAL A 118 14.97 -24.99 8.20
CA VAL A 118 14.74 -26.36 8.68
C VAL A 118 14.55 -26.32 10.19
N GLY A 119 13.34 -26.61 10.66
CA GLY A 119 12.98 -26.62 12.08
C GLY A 119 12.43 -27.97 12.54
N ARG A 120 12.39 -28.18 13.87
CA ARG A 120 11.76 -29.38 14.44
C ARG A 120 10.26 -29.41 14.11
N LYS A 121 9.80 -30.54 13.57
CA LYS A 121 8.38 -30.81 13.29
C LYS A 121 7.57 -30.66 14.59
N GLY A 122 6.58 -29.76 14.59
CA GLY A 122 5.71 -29.48 15.74
C GLY A 122 6.04 -28.23 16.55
N MET A 123 7.12 -27.51 16.25
CA MET A 123 7.38 -26.20 16.86
C MET A 123 6.57 -25.09 16.19
N LYS A 124 5.83 -24.30 16.99
CA LYS A 124 5.01 -23.17 16.51
C LYS A 124 5.83 -21.91 16.18
N GLN A 125 6.98 -21.72 16.83
CA GLN A 125 7.91 -20.62 16.56
C GLN A 125 9.36 -21.13 16.71
N ILE A 126 10.22 -20.79 15.76
CA ILE A 126 11.66 -21.09 15.81
C ILE A 126 12.38 -19.83 16.29
N PRO A 127 12.99 -19.81 17.50
CA PRO A 127 13.73 -18.65 17.96
C PRO A 127 15.00 -18.47 17.13
N SER A 128 15.14 -17.30 16.50
CA SER A 128 16.36 -16.87 15.79
C SER A 128 17.02 -15.74 16.59
N GLN A 129 18.27 -15.92 16.99
CA GLN A 129 19.07 -14.86 17.60
C GLN A 129 19.83 -14.11 16.52
N TYR A 130 19.83 -12.78 16.60
CA TYR A 130 20.62 -11.90 15.73
C TYR A 130 21.55 -11.06 16.61
N ASN A 131 22.84 -11.05 16.27
CA ASN A 131 23.83 -10.19 16.93
C ASN A 131 24.00 -8.90 16.14
N GLY A 132 23.24 -7.87 16.49
CA GLY A 132 23.42 -6.52 15.96
C GLY A 132 22.37 -5.54 16.49
N THR A 133 22.77 -4.29 16.66
CA THR A 133 21.84 -3.16 16.82
C THR A 133 21.27 -2.78 15.45
N ALA A 134 19.96 -2.57 15.41
CA ALA A 134 19.14 -2.10 14.29
C ALA A 134 18.50 -3.21 13.44
N LYS A 135 17.18 -3.33 13.63
CA LYS A 135 16.25 -3.53 12.52
C LYS A 135 16.46 -2.34 11.57
N GLU A 136 17.41 -2.43 10.65
CA GLU A 136 17.65 -1.36 9.70
C GLU A 136 16.46 -1.33 8.73
N CYS A 137 15.66 -0.28 8.87
CA CYS A 137 14.53 -0.01 8.02
C CYS A 137 14.93 1.16 7.14
N VAL A 138 14.88 0.96 5.81
CA VAL A 138 15.20 2.00 4.84
C VAL A 138 13.91 2.48 4.20
N THR A 139 13.60 3.74 4.45
CA THR A 139 12.49 4.41 3.80
C THR A 139 12.97 4.95 2.47
N VAL A 140 12.34 4.53 1.38
CA VAL A 140 12.70 4.93 0.02
C VAL A 140 11.54 5.66 -0.63
N LEU A 141 11.82 6.80 -1.25
CA LEU A 141 10.87 7.57 -2.04
C LEU A 141 11.38 7.63 -3.49
N PRO A 142 10.98 6.66 -4.34
CA PRO A 142 11.15 6.78 -5.78
C PRO A 142 10.36 7.99 -6.31
N CYS A 143 10.93 8.67 -7.29
CA CYS A 143 10.25 9.72 -8.05
C CYS A 143 10.45 9.48 -9.55
N GLY A 144 9.36 9.39 -10.31
CA GLY A 144 9.44 9.24 -11.75
C GLY A 144 8.20 9.77 -12.46
N ASN A 145 8.31 10.02 -13.77
CA ASN A 145 7.18 10.46 -14.57
C ASN A 145 6.48 9.30 -15.31
N ALA A 146 5.28 9.56 -15.82
CA ALA A 146 4.50 8.55 -16.53
C ALA A 146 5.11 8.17 -17.90
N ALA A 147 6.07 8.94 -18.41
CA ALA A 147 6.86 8.60 -19.59
C ALA A 147 8.02 7.62 -19.30
N GLY A 148 8.23 7.26 -18.02
CA GLY A 148 9.25 6.29 -17.59
C GLY A 148 10.60 6.90 -17.19
N LEU A 149 10.70 8.22 -17.07
CA LEU A 149 11.89 8.88 -16.55
C LEU A 149 11.93 8.75 -15.02
N GLN A 150 13.02 8.19 -14.50
CA GLN A 150 13.25 7.99 -13.08
C GLN A 150 14.28 9.01 -12.57
N LEU A 151 13.92 9.79 -11.55
CA LEU A 151 14.86 10.66 -10.83
C LEU A 151 15.62 9.88 -9.76
N LYS A 152 16.63 10.55 -9.18
CA LYS A 152 17.35 10.04 -8.03
C LYS A 152 16.36 9.70 -6.91
N LEU A 153 16.35 8.47 -6.42
CA LEU A 153 15.50 8.08 -5.30
C LEU A 153 16.01 8.71 -4.01
N LEU A 154 15.11 9.09 -3.11
CA LEU A 154 15.47 9.46 -1.74
C LEU A 154 15.56 8.18 -0.90
N ALA A 155 16.73 7.88 -0.33
CA ALA A 155 16.93 6.82 0.64
C ALA A 155 17.16 7.43 2.03
N LEU A 156 16.21 7.19 2.94
CA LEU A 156 16.23 7.64 4.31
C LEU A 156 16.55 6.48 5.24
N TYR A 157 17.61 6.66 6.02
CA TYR A 157 18.02 5.69 7.03
C TYR A 157 17.75 6.22 8.44
N SER A 158 17.30 5.33 9.32
CA SER A 158 17.25 5.61 10.76
C SER A 158 18.66 5.74 11.33
N GLY A 159 18.93 6.82 12.08
CA GLY A 159 20.20 7.03 12.78
C GLY A 159 20.57 8.50 12.91
N LYS A 160 21.78 8.76 13.41
CA LYS A 160 22.32 10.13 13.54
C LYS A 160 23.47 10.42 12.58
N LEU A 161 23.97 9.40 11.89
CA LEU A 161 25.25 9.45 11.19
C LEU A 161 25.08 9.08 9.72
N HIS A 162 25.52 9.97 8.84
CA HIS A 162 25.60 9.68 7.41
C HIS A 162 26.81 8.79 7.15
N LEU A 163 26.56 7.51 6.91
CA LEU A 163 27.61 6.56 6.51
C LEU A 163 27.89 6.72 5.01
N LYS A 164 29.11 7.14 4.66
CA LYS A 164 29.54 7.30 3.26
C LYS A 164 29.46 5.99 2.46
N SER A 165 29.67 4.85 3.11
CA SER A 165 29.56 3.53 2.48
C SER A 165 28.17 3.23 1.91
N ARG A 166 27.11 3.90 2.38
CA ARG A 166 25.75 3.77 1.84
C ARG A 166 25.55 4.47 0.50
N LEU A 167 26.48 5.36 0.11
CA LEU A 167 26.48 6.07 -1.16
C LEU A 167 27.40 5.43 -2.21
N GLU A 168 28.27 4.50 -1.78
CA GLU A 168 29.17 3.76 -2.68
C GLU A 168 28.33 2.94 -3.66
N ASP A 169 28.78 2.89 -4.92
CA ASP A 169 28.13 2.17 -6.03
C ASP A 169 26.66 2.53 -6.31
N THR A 170 26.17 3.66 -5.81
CA THR A 170 24.82 4.16 -6.13
C THR A 170 24.73 4.89 -7.47
N PHE A 171 25.86 5.09 -8.16
CA PHE A 171 25.95 5.80 -9.45
C PHE A 171 25.24 7.16 -9.48
N ASN A 172 25.25 7.89 -8.35
CA ASN A 172 24.55 9.17 -8.19
C ASN A 172 23.03 9.10 -8.40
N MET A 173 22.44 7.90 -8.31
CA MET A 173 21.00 7.66 -8.44
C MET A 173 20.26 7.75 -7.10
N CYS A 174 20.96 8.06 -6.01
CA CYS A 174 20.41 8.09 -4.67
C CYS A 174 20.69 9.45 -3.99
N TYR A 175 19.63 10.12 -3.55
CA TYR A 175 19.69 11.19 -2.57
C TYR A 175 19.64 10.57 -1.18
N HIS A 176 20.67 10.78 -0.37
CA HIS A 176 20.79 10.14 0.94
C HIS A 176 20.38 11.09 2.07
N ALA A 177 19.47 10.63 2.93
CA ALA A 177 19.02 11.34 4.12
C ALA A 177 19.12 10.44 5.36
N VAL A 178 19.30 11.06 6.52
CA VAL A 178 19.37 10.37 7.81
C VAL A 178 18.61 11.18 8.84
N ASN A 179 17.78 10.52 9.64
CA ASN A 179 17.20 11.10 10.84
C ASN A 179 17.01 10.04 11.93
N GLU A 180 16.79 10.50 13.17
CA GLU A 180 16.76 9.62 14.34
C GLU A 180 15.66 8.54 14.25
N SER A 181 14.55 8.85 13.59
CA SER A 181 13.35 8.00 13.59
C SER A 181 13.28 7.03 12.40
N GLY A 182 13.97 7.31 11.30
CA GLY A 182 13.82 6.59 10.02
C GLY A 182 12.54 6.90 9.26
N TYR A 183 11.64 7.71 9.84
CA TYR A 183 10.41 8.16 9.19
C TYR A 183 10.65 9.46 8.44
N MET A 184 10.05 9.59 7.27
CA MET A 184 10.16 10.84 6.52
C MET A 184 9.58 12.00 7.32
N ASP A 185 10.35 13.08 7.48
CA ASP A 185 9.88 14.35 8.06
C ASP A 185 9.61 15.39 6.96
N GLN A 186 9.13 16.57 7.34
CA GLN A 186 8.80 17.63 6.37
C GLN A 186 10.05 18.29 5.78
N LEU A 187 11.14 18.39 6.56
CA LEU A 187 12.36 19.08 6.15
C LEU A 187 13.13 18.26 5.11
N ILE A 188 13.31 16.96 5.35
CA ILE A 188 13.94 16.02 4.42
C ILE A 188 13.16 15.99 3.11
N PHE A 189 11.82 15.90 3.18
CA PHE A 189 10.98 15.94 2.00
C PHE A 189 11.12 17.25 1.23
N ALA A 190 11.04 18.41 1.90
CA ALA A 190 11.20 19.71 1.27
C ALA A 190 12.57 19.88 0.61
N ASN A 191 13.65 19.45 1.27
CA ASN A 191 15.00 19.49 0.72
C ASN A 191 15.13 18.60 -0.51
N TYR A 192 14.60 17.38 -0.48
CA TYR A 192 14.60 16.50 -1.65
C TYR A 192 13.82 17.09 -2.84
N ILE A 193 12.64 17.66 -2.58
CA ILE A 193 11.84 18.34 -3.61
C ILE A 193 12.63 19.50 -4.22
N LYS A 194 13.29 20.31 -3.39
CA LYS A 194 14.06 21.47 -3.85
C LYS A 194 15.29 21.08 -4.67
N GLU A 195 16.10 20.16 -4.15
CA GLU A 195 17.42 19.85 -4.70
C GLU A 195 17.38 18.87 -5.88
N VAL A 196 16.38 17.99 -5.92
CA VAL A 196 16.26 16.97 -6.97
C VAL A 196 15.05 17.25 -7.85
N VAL A 197 13.85 17.23 -7.27
CA VAL A 197 12.63 17.20 -8.08
C VAL A 197 12.46 18.50 -8.86
N PHE A 198 12.56 19.66 -8.22
CA PHE A 198 12.41 20.93 -8.94
C PHE A 198 13.50 21.15 -9.99
N HIS A 199 14.76 20.86 -9.64
CA HIS A 199 15.87 21.02 -10.57
C HIS A 199 15.70 20.18 -11.84
N GLU A 200 15.33 18.90 -11.70
CA GLU A 200 15.17 18.00 -12.84
C GLU A 200 13.87 18.25 -13.61
N VAL A 201 12.78 18.57 -12.91
CA VAL A 201 11.48 18.86 -13.54
C VAL A 201 11.55 20.14 -14.39
N THR A 202 12.21 21.19 -13.92
CA THR A 202 12.38 22.43 -14.71
C THR A 202 13.35 22.27 -15.87
N ALA A 203 14.31 21.35 -15.78
CA ALA A 203 15.20 21.04 -16.90
C ALA A 203 14.46 20.31 -18.04
N VAL A 204 13.40 19.55 -17.72
CA VAL A 204 12.66 18.73 -18.68
C VAL A 204 11.41 19.44 -19.23
N LEU A 205 10.76 20.30 -18.44
CA LEU A 205 9.44 20.87 -18.77
C LEU A 205 9.48 22.39 -18.89
N VAL A 206 8.75 22.92 -19.88
CA VAL A 206 8.78 24.34 -20.27
C VAL A 206 7.61 25.15 -19.69
N SER A 207 6.57 24.51 -19.15
CA SER A 207 5.33 25.21 -18.77
C SER A 207 4.73 24.79 -17.43
N PHE A 208 4.45 23.51 -17.21
CA PHE A 208 3.90 23.02 -15.93
C PHE A 208 4.16 21.53 -15.73
N ALA A 209 4.07 21.10 -14.47
CA ALA A 209 4.16 19.71 -14.05
C ALA A 209 3.01 19.38 -13.07
N TYR A 210 2.47 18.18 -13.16
CA TYR A 210 1.60 17.62 -12.14
C TYR A 210 2.41 16.69 -11.26
N ILE A 211 2.49 17.00 -9.97
CA ILE A 211 3.15 16.15 -8.97
C ILE A 211 2.07 15.47 -8.14
N VAL A 212 2.01 14.15 -8.24
CA VAL A 212 1.18 13.27 -7.44
C VAL A 212 2.02 12.79 -6.27
N VAL A 213 1.68 13.23 -5.06
CA VAL A 213 2.35 12.81 -3.83
C VAL A 213 1.40 11.95 -3.02
N ARG A 214 1.84 10.73 -2.70
CA ARG A 214 1.11 9.83 -1.81
C ARG A 214 1.91 9.63 -0.53
N ARG A 215 1.38 10.08 0.60
CA ARG A 215 2.00 9.89 1.91
C ARG A 215 0.97 9.29 2.86
N ARG A 216 1.35 8.30 3.68
CA ARG A 216 0.40 7.65 4.61
C ARG A 216 -0.28 8.60 5.61
N THR A 217 0.34 9.75 5.88
CA THR A 217 -0.15 10.79 6.82
C THR A 217 -0.76 12.02 6.15
N ILE A 218 -0.65 12.15 4.83
CA ILE A 218 -1.26 13.24 4.07
C ILE A 218 -2.04 12.56 2.96
N SER A 219 -3.37 12.54 3.09
CA SER A 219 -4.34 12.45 2.00
C SER A 219 -3.67 12.70 0.65
N GLY A 220 -3.69 11.73 -0.27
CA GLY A 220 -3.00 11.86 -1.56
C GLY A 220 -3.29 13.24 -2.18
N ALA A 221 -2.26 13.93 -2.65
CA ALA A 221 -2.42 15.27 -3.19
C ALA A 221 -1.90 15.32 -4.62
N ILE A 222 -2.74 15.80 -5.53
CA ILE A 222 -2.31 16.19 -6.87
C ILE A 222 -2.04 17.69 -6.82
N VAL A 223 -0.78 18.05 -6.99
CA VAL A 223 -0.32 19.44 -7.01
C VAL A 223 0.08 19.78 -8.43
N LYS A 224 -0.62 20.74 -9.04
CA LYS A 224 -0.19 21.32 -10.31
C LYS A 224 0.81 22.42 -10.00
N ILE A 225 1.99 22.33 -10.57
CA ILE A 225 3.06 23.29 -10.41
C ILE A 225 3.26 23.97 -11.76
N VAL A 226 2.99 25.27 -11.80
CA VAL A 226 3.21 26.08 -13.01
C VAL A 226 4.64 26.58 -12.98
N LEU A 227 5.44 26.17 -13.95
CA LEU A 227 6.83 26.57 -14.12
C LEU A 227 6.83 27.84 -14.97
N LYS A 228 6.82 29.01 -14.32
CA LYS A 228 7.00 30.28 -15.03
C LYS A 228 8.50 30.52 -15.23
N ASN A 229 8.90 30.80 -16.46
CA ASN A 229 10.19 31.40 -16.77
C ASN A 229 10.21 32.82 -16.23
N GLU A 230 10.59 32.97 -14.96
CA GLU A 230 11.02 34.18 -14.21
C GLU A 230 10.60 34.00 -12.74
N ASP A 231 11.51 33.43 -11.93
CA ASP A 231 11.66 33.49 -10.46
C ASP A 231 10.43 33.46 -9.51
N ALA A 232 9.24 33.09 -10.00
CA ALA A 232 8.03 32.98 -9.20
C ALA A 232 7.26 31.69 -9.55
N CYS A 233 7.50 30.65 -8.77
CA CYS A 233 6.74 29.41 -8.81
C CYS A 233 5.42 29.60 -8.05
N ASP A 234 4.29 29.53 -8.76
CA ASP A 234 2.95 29.64 -8.15
C ASP A 234 2.38 28.23 -7.93
N VAL A 235 2.30 27.83 -6.66
CA VAL A 235 1.86 26.49 -6.26
C VAL A 235 0.35 26.51 -6.02
N SER A 236 -0.40 26.02 -7.00
CA SER A 236 -1.85 25.89 -6.89
C SER A 236 -2.23 24.44 -6.55
N ARG A 237 -2.79 24.24 -5.35
CA ARG A 237 -3.30 22.93 -4.92
C ARG A 237 -4.62 22.64 -5.64
N HIS A 238 -4.65 21.57 -6.44
CA HIS A 238 -5.82 21.23 -7.25
C HIS A 238 -6.69 20.12 -6.61
N ALA A 239 -6.12 19.25 -5.77
CA ALA A 239 -6.92 18.26 -5.02
C ALA A 239 -6.22 17.75 -3.75
N ARG A 240 -6.99 17.59 -2.67
CA ARG A 240 -6.71 16.68 -1.56
C ARG A 240 -7.67 15.49 -1.68
N TYR A 241 -7.15 14.28 -1.51
CA TYR A 241 -7.93 13.05 -1.31
C TYR A 241 -7.96 12.75 0.18
N ASP A 242 -8.86 13.40 0.93
CA ASP A 242 -9.06 13.17 2.36
C ASP A 242 -9.31 11.68 2.67
#